data_AF-A0A1B1I0R5-F1
#
_entry.id   AF-A0A1B1I0R5-F1
#
_cell.length_a   1.000
_cell.length_b   1.000
_cell.length_c   1.000
_cell.angle_alpha   90.00
_cell.angle_beta   90.00
_cell.angle_gamma   90.00
#
_symmetry.space_group_name_H-M   'P 1'
#
loop_
_entity.id
_entity.type
_entity.pdbx_description
1 polymer ?
#
loop_
_entity_poly.entity_id
_entity_poly.type
_entity_poly.pdbx_seq_one_letter_code
_entity_poly.pdbx_strand_id
1 'polypeptide(L)'
;MAQASVSIRMDADLKRQFDEFCSEIGMTMTTAFCVFAKTAVRERKIPFEISAERSDPFYSPENMERLRASIAQMEATGGTVHEVDHNS
;
A
#
# COMPACT_ATOMS: atom_id res chain seq x y z
N MET A 1 27.20 17.33 8.43
CA MET A 1 25.75 17.11 8.56
C MET A 1 25.51 16.30 9.82
N ALA A 2 24.46 16.59 10.60
CA ALA A 2 24.13 15.80 11.78
C ALA A 2 23.77 14.37 11.35
N GLN A 3 24.40 13.37 11.98
CA GLN A 3 24.04 11.97 11.79
C GLN A 3 23.03 11.58 12.86
N ALA A 4 21.97 10.88 12.46
CA ALA A 4 21.01 10.26 13.36
C ALA A 4 21.08 8.75 13.17
N SER A 5 21.02 8.00 14.27
CA SER A 5 20.99 6.53 14.26
C SER A 5 19.56 6.02 14.37
N VAL A 6 19.28 4.92 13.68
CA VAL A 6 18.00 4.20 13.76
C VAL A 6 18.31 2.75 14.09
N SER A 7 17.65 2.20 15.11
CA SER A 7 17.75 0.78 15.48
C SER A 7 16.45 0.09 15.10
N ILE A 8 16.55 -0.95 14.27
CA ILE A 8 15.40 -1.69 13.73
C ILE A 8 15.51 -3.14 14.21
N ARG A 9 14.44 -3.64 14.85
CA ARG A 9 14.31 -5.07 15.15
C ARG A 9 13.57 -5.74 14.00
N MET A 10 14.11 -6.86 13.53
CA MET A 10 13.54 -7.67 12.47
C MET A 10 13.88 -9.14 12.72
N ASP A 11 13.12 -10.03 12.11
CA ASP A 11 13.43 -11.45 12.10
C ASP A 11 14.81 -11.73 11.48
N ALA A 12 15.49 -12.76 11.98
CA ALA A 12 16.85 -13.08 11.57
C ALA A 12 16.92 -13.57 10.11
N ASP A 13 15.96 -14.39 9.68
CA ASP A 13 15.90 -14.90 8.32
C ASP A 13 15.51 -13.78 7.35
N LEU A 14 14.57 -12.92 7.74
CA LEU A 14 14.23 -11.72 6.96
C LEU A 14 15.44 -10.80 6.78
N LYS A 15 16.22 -10.58 7.84
CA LYS A 15 17.45 -9.77 7.78
C LYS A 15 18.47 -10.35 6.82
N ARG A 16 18.62 -11.68 6.79
CA ARG A 16 19.55 -12.36 5.88
C ARG A 16 19.11 -12.21 4.44
N GLN A 17 17.84 -12.53 4.14
CA GLN A 17 17.27 -12.43 2.80
C GLN A 17 17.38 -11.00 2.24
N PHE A 18 17.08 -10.00 3.07
CA PHE A 18 17.16 -8.62 2.63
C PHE A 18 18.60 -8.15 2.37
N ASP A 19 19.58 -8.65 3.14
CA ASP A 19 21.01 -8.35 2.97
C ASP A 19 21.57 -8.96 1.67
N GLU A 20 21.19 -10.21 1.38
CA GLU A 20 21.50 -10.90 0.12
C GLU A 20 20.91 -10.13 -1.07
N PHE A 21 19.62 -9.79 -1.02
CA PHE A 21 18.95 -9.00 -2.05
C PHE A 21 19.62 -7.64 -2.30
N CYS A 22 19.97 -6.90 -1.23
CA CYS A 22 20.66 -5.62 -1.37
C CYS A 22 22.02 -5.80 -2.07
N SER A 23 22.75 -6.86 -1.72
CA SER A 23 24.06 -7.18 -2.30
C SER A 23 23.97 -7.52 -3.79
N GLU A 24 22.94 -8.27 -4.21
CA GLU A 24 22.69 -8.60 -5.62
C GLU A 24 22.46 -7.36 -6.49
N ILE A 25 21.80 -6.34 -5.94
CA ILE A 25 21.51 -5.07 -6.63
C ILE A 25 22.69 -4.08 -6.50
N GLY A 26 23.73 -4.43 -5.74
CA GLY A 26 24.92 -3.60 -5.56
C GLY A 26 24.73 -2.44 -4.58
N MET A 27 23.90 -2.62 -3.55
CA MET A 27 23.70 -1.63 -2.48
C MET A 27 23.77 -2.25 -1.08
N THR A 28 23.98 -1.41 -0.06
CA THR A 28 23.90 -1.86 1.33
C THR A 28 22.48 -1.77 1.87
N MET A 29 22.17 -2.57 2.88
CA MET A 29 20.90 -2.48 3.61
C MET A 29 20.62 -1.04 4.11
N THR A 30 21.65 -0.36 4.64
CA THR A 30 21.54 1.04 5.08
C THR A 30 21.20 1.99 3.94
N THR A 31 21.79 1.78 2.75
CA THR A 31 21.47 2.56 1.56
C THR A 31 20.01 2.36 1.15
N ALA A 32 19.53 1.11 1.14
CA ALA A 32 18.14 0.78 0.81
C ALA A 32 17.15 1.47 1.76
N PHE A 33 17.41 1.43 3.08
CA PHE A 33 16.59 2.16 4.07
C PHE A 33 16.60 3.68 3.85
N CYS A 34 17.76 4.27 3.52
CA CYS A 34 17.84 5.69 3.22
C CYS A 34 17.04 6.06 1.96
N VAL A 35 17.07 5.22 0.92
CA VAL A 35 16.28 5.40 -0.30
C VAL A 35 14.79 5.33 0.03
N PHE A 36 14.36 4.31 0.77
CA PHE A 36 12.99 4.17 1.26
C PHE A 36 12.52 5.43 2.00
N ALA A 37 13.30 5.90 2.98
CA ALA A 37 12.95 7.08 3.77
C ALA A 37 12.84 8.34 2.90
N LYS A 38 13.77 8.55 1.96
CA LYS A 38 13.73 9.68 1.04
C LYS A 38 12.50 9.65 0.14
N THR A 39 12.18 8.50 -0.43
CA THR A 39 11.01 8.35 -1.31
C THR A 39 9.72 8.52 -0.50
N ALA A 40 9.63 7.94 0.69
CA ALA A 40 8.46 8.06 1.55
C ALA A 40 8.17 9.51 1.96
N VAL A 41 9.21 10.26 2.31
CA VAL A 41 9.10 11.69 2.64
C VAL A 41 8.74 12.52 1.41
N ARG A 42 9.36 12.23 0.26
CA ARG A 42 9.09 12.95 -1.01
C ARG A 42 7.64 12.79 -1.46
N GLU A 43 7.09 11.59 -1.34
CA GLU A 43 5.77 11.25 -1.86
C GLU A 43 4.66 11.29 -0.79
N ARG A 44 5.03 11.52 0.48
CA ARG A 44 4.12 11.48 1.64
C ARG A 44 3.28 10.20 1.72
N LYS A 45 3.86 9.08 1.30
CA LYS A 45 3.25 7.74 1.33
C LYS A 45 4.33 6.68 1.47
N ILE A 46 3.93 5.46 1.81
CA ILE A 46 4.85 4.32 1.75
C ILE A 46 5.11 3.96 0.28
N PRO A 47 6.37 3.91 -0.19
CA PRO A 47 6.74 3.73 -1.60
C PRO A 47 6.69 2.26 -2.04
N PHE A 48 5.69 1.52 -1.55
CA PHE A 48 5.32 0.19 -2.00
C PHE A 48 3.85 -0.04 -1.63
N GLU A 49 3.19 -0.96 -2.32
CA GLU A 49 1.82 -1.34 -2.02
C GLU A 49 1.77 -2.10 -0.69
N ILE A 50 0.90 -1.67 0.22
CA ILE A 50 0.64 -2.40 1.46
C ILE A 50 -0.66 -3.17 1.26
N SER A 51 -0.54 -4.43 0.91
CA SER A 51 -1.66 -5.36 0.86
C SER A 51 -1.50 -6.40 1.96
N ALA A 52 -2.57 -6.62 2.73
CA ALA A 52 -2.69 -7.85 3.48
C ALA A 52 -3.22 -8.89 2.50
N GLU A 53 -2.41 -9.86 2.07
CA GLU A 53 -2.78 -10.89 1.09
C GLU A 53 -3.95 -11.82 1.53
N ARG A 54 -4.71 -11.48 2.57
CA ARG A 54 -6.00 -12.11 2.88
C ARG A 54 -7.14 -11.15 2.59
N SER A 55 -7.65 -11.25 1.36
CA SER A 55 -9.04 -10.95 0.97
C SER A 55 -9.57 -9.66 1.56
N ASP A 56 -9.26 -8.51 0.97
CA ASP A 56 -10.19 -7.40 1.07
C ASP A 56 -11.45 -7.80 0.27
N PRO A 57 -12.59 -8.14 0.92
CA PRO A 57 -13.79 -8.55 0.21
C PRO A 57 -14.33 -7.40 -0.65
N PHE A 58 -13.97 -6.16 -0.32
CA PHE A 58 -14.38 -4.97 -1.04
C PHE A 58 -13.76 -4.90 -2.44
N TYR A 59 -12.51 -5.32 -2.61
CA TYR A 59 -11.84 -5.36 -3.92
C TYR A 59 -11.91 -6.74 -4.58
N SER A 60 -12.80 -7.63 -4.13
CA SER A 60 -13.05 -8.90 -4.83
C SER A 60 -13.47 -8.64 -6.29
N PRO A 61 -13.10 -9.53 -7.24
CA PRO A 61 -13.50 -9.40 -8.63
C PRO A 61 -15.02 -9.22 -8.81
N GLU A 62 -15.80 -9.97 -8.04
CA GLU A 62 -17.26 -9.91 -8.03
C GLU A 62 -17.80 -8.54 -7.58
N ASN A 63 -17.21 -7.95 -6.52
CA ASN A 63 -17.64 -6.64 -6.05
C ASN A 63 -17.23 -5.52 -7.03
N MET A 64 -16.06 -5.65 -7.67
CA MET A 64 -15.62 -4.72 -8.71
C MET A 64 -16.53 -4.76 -9.95
N GLU A 65 -17.02 -5.94 -10.35
CA GLU A 65 -18.01 -6.06 -11.42
C GLU A 65 -19.34 -5.37 -11.07
N ARG A 66 -19.84 -5.58 -9.84
CA ARG A 66 -21.03 -4.88 -9.35
C ARG A 66 -20.86 -3.37 -9.34
N LEU A 67 -19.73 -2.86 -8.87
CA LEU A 67 -19.45 -1.41 -8.87
C LEU A 67 -19.47 -0.84 -10.28
N ARG A 68 -18.86 -1.53 -11.25
CA ARG A 68 -18.89 -1.11 -12.67
C ARG A 68 -20.31 -1.11 -13.25
N ALA A 69 -21.10 -2.14 -12.96
CA ALA A 69 -22.49 -2.22 -13.40
C ALA A 69 -23.34 -1.07 -12.82
N SER A 70 -23.17 -0.78 -11.53
CA SER A 70 -23.86 0.34 -10.87
C SER A 70 -23.47 1.70 -11.44
N ILE A 71 -22.19 1.92 -11.77
CA ILE A 71 -21.72 3.16 -12.43
C ILE A 71 -22.37 3.31 -13.81
N ALA A 72 -22.32 2.27 -14.64
CA ALA A 72 -22.92 2.28 -15.98
C ALA A 72 -24.43 2.53 -15.93
N GLN A 73 -25.11 1.96 -14.93
CA GLN A 73 -26.53 2.22 -14.69
C GLN A 73 -26.78 3.69 -14.32
N MET A 74 -25.98 4.26 -13.40
CA MET A 74 -26.11 5.67 -13.02
C MET A 74 -25.87 6.63 -14.20
N GLU A 75 -24.88 6.35 -15.05
CA GLU A 75 -24.59 7.13 -16.25
C GLU A 75 -25.73 7.07 -17.27
N ALA A 76 -26.37 5.91 -17.42
CA ALA A 76 -27.45 5.70 -18.38
C ALA A 76 -28.79 6.29 -17.92
N THR A 77 -29.13 6.18 -16.63
CA THR A 77 -30.48 6.54 -16.13
C THR A 77 -30.54 7.85 -15.36
N GLY A 78 -29.39 8.43 -14.97
CA GLY A 78 -29.33 9.52 -14.00
C GLY A 78 -29.73 9.00 -12.62
N GLY A 79 -28.77 8.94 -11.69
CA GLY A 79 -29.01 8.37 -10.36
C GLY A 79 -30.13 9.09 -9.59
N THR A 80 -30.99 8.33 -8.91
CA THR A 80 -31.92 8.88 -7.92
C THR A 80 -31.22 8.96 -6.56
N VAL A 81 -31.20 10.13 -5.94
CA VAL A 81 -30.68 10.28 -4.57
C VAL A 81 -31.63 9.53 -3.63
N HIS A 82 -31.12 8.45 -3.04
CA HIS A 82 -31.82 7.75 -1.96
C HIS A 82 -31.18 8.17 -0.65
N GLU A 83 -31.91 8.97 0.14
CA GLU A 83 -31.48 9.34 1.49
C GLU A 83 -31.56 8.10 2.39
N VAL A 84 -30.47 7.80 3.08
CA VAL A 84 -30.41 6.67 4.02
C VAL A 84 -30.75 7.24 5.39
N ASP A 85 -31.96 6.97 5.89
CA ASP A 85 -32.36 7.37 7.23
C ASP A 85 -31.50 6.64 8.27
N HIS A 86 -30.55 7.36 8.86
CA HIS A 86 -29.79 6.92 10.02
C HIS A 86 -30.60 7.22 11.28
N ASN A 87 -31.67 6.46 11.52
CA ASN A 87 -32.33 6.52 12.81
C ASN A 87 -31.54 5.65 13.80
N SER A 88 -30.92 6.34 14.77
CA SER A 88 -30.14 5.82 15.89
C SER A 88 -30.96 4.98 16.87
#